data_AF-A0A949CP33-F1
#
_entry.id   AF-A0A949CP33-F1
#
_cell.length_a   1.000
_cell.length_b   1.000
_cell.length_c   1.000
_cell.angle_alpha   90.00
_cell.angle_beta   90.00
_cell.angle_gamma   90.00
#
_symmetry.space_group_name_H-M   'P 1'
#
loop_
_entity.id
_entity.type
_entity.pdbx_description
1 polymer ?
#
loop_
_entity_poly.entity_id
_entity_poly.type
_entity_poly.pdbx_seq_one_letter_code
_entity_poly.pdbx_strand_id
1 'polypeptide(L)'
;MAGTEAGTERSDSTESRSESVSDTSSSEPLREAFQNFVGQTLFSQMIASMRSTQKESAYFHGGQAERIFQGQLDQILSEEMTKASASQISDPMFRLFQLQRSQ
;
A
#
# COMPACT_ATOMS: atom_id res chain seq x y z
N MET A 1 53.61 15.27 48.26
CA MET A 1 54.51 15.84 47.22
C MET A 1 54.89 14.70 46.29
N ALA A 2 54.62 14.62 44.99
CA ALA A 2 54.04 15.46 43.92
C ALA A 2 53.20 14.50 43.02
N GLY A 3 52.15 14.84 42.27
CA GLY A 3 51.95 15.99 41.40
C GLY A 3 52.34 15.65 39.95
N THR A 4 51.48 14.98 39.17
CA THR A 4 51.54 14.97 37.70
C THR A 4 50.12 14.78 37.13
N GLU A 5 49.60 15.82 36.49
CA GLU A 5 48.32 15.86 35.77
C GLU A 5 48.50 15.51 34.27
N ALA A 6 47.35 15.30 33.63
CA ALA A 6 47.04 15.43 32.20
C ALA A 6 47.21 14.19 31.30
N GLY A 7 46.10 13.79 30.67
CA GLY A 7 46.08 12.79 29.60
C GLY A 7 44.72 12.14 29.34
N THR A 8 43.69 12.94 29.05
CA THR A 8 42.48 12.50 28.35
C THR A 8 42.86 11.78 27.06
N GLU A 9 42.39 10.54 26.82
CA GLU A 9 41.95 10.06 25.50
C GLU A 9 41.29 8.66 25.55
N ARG A 10 39.95 8.69 25.46
CA ARG A 10 39.09 7.86 24.58
C ARG A 10 39.26 6.33 24.64
N SER A 11 38.54 5.69 25.56
CA SER A 11 37.93 4.36 25.28
C SER A 11 36.70 4.55 24.40
N ASP A 12 36.93 4.83 23.12
CA ASP A 12 35.94 4.70 22.05
C ASP A 12 36.51 3.74 21.02
N SER A 13 36.23 2.45 21.18
CA SER A 13 36.54 1.38 20.24
C SER A 13 35.92 0.08 20.76
N THR A 14 34.63 -0.07 20.55
CA THR A 14 34.00 -1.28 20.00
C THR A 14 32.50 -1.01 19.91
N GLU A 15 32.17 -0.05 19.04
CA GLU A 15 30.87 0.02 18.40
C GLU A 15 30.71 -1.26 17.57
N SER A 16 30.27 -2.32 18.26
CA SER A 16 29.85 -3.57 17.65
C SER A 16 28.55 -3.30 16.94
N ARG A 17 28.70 -2.93 15.67
CA ARG A 17 27.73 -3.12 14.60
C ARG A 17 26.92 -4.40 14.85
N SER A 18 25.72 -4.25 15.39
CA SER A 18 24.70 -5.27 15.43
C SER A 18 23.37 -4.62 15.09
N GLU A 19 23.17 -4.53 13.78
CA GLU A 19 21.91 -4.81 13.10
C GLU A 19 20.73 -3.88 13.37
N SER A 20 20.42 -3.11 12.32
CA SER A 20 19.18 -2.39 12.08
C SER A 20 17.97 -3.32 12.09
N VAL A 21 17.55 -3.76 13.27
CA VAL A 21 16.31 -4.51 13.47
C VAL A 21 15.23 -3.52 13.94
N SER A 22 14.69 -2.70 13.04
CA SER A 22 13.37 -2.06 13.25
C SER A 22 12.81 -1.28 12.04
N ASP A 23 13.01 -1.70 10.79
CA ASP A 23 12.28 -1.09 9.64
C ASP A 23 11.35 -2.07 8.90
N THR A 24 11.17 -3.29 9.41
CA THR A 24 10.25 -4.26 8.81
C THR A 24 8.80 -4.07 9.31
N SER A 25 8.60 -3.64 10.56
CA SER A 25 7.27 -3.52 11.17
C SER A 25 6.44 -2.35 10.63
N SER A 26 7.07 -1.24 10.23
CA SER A 26 6.38 -0.11 9.60
C SER A 26 6.02 -0.34 8.12
N SER A 27 6.59 -1.38 7.51
CA SER A 27 6.36 -1.68 6.08
C SER A 27 5.07 -2.46 5.82
N GLU A 28 4.58 -3.23 6.79
CA GLU A 28 3.40 -4.08 6.62
C GLU A 28 2.09 -3.27 6.52
N PRO A 29 1.83 -2.28 7.40
CA PRO A 29 0.64 -1.43 7.25
C PRO A 29 0.69 -0.58 5.97
N LEU A 30 1.90 -0.19 5.55
CA LEU A 30 2.10 0.58 4.32
C LEU A 30 1.86 -0.28 3.08
N ARG A 31 2.31 -1.55 3.11
CA ARG A 31 2.04 -2.54 2.06
C ARG A 31 0.55 -2.78 1.91
N GLU A 32 -0.16 -2.99 3.02
CA GLU A 32 -1.60 -3.24 3.03
C GLU A 32 -2.38 -2.02 2.52
N ALA A 33 -2.04 -0.81 2.96
CA ALA A 33 -2.65 0.42 2.46
C ALA A 33 -2.40 0.63 0.96
N PHE A 34 -1.18 0.36 0.48
CA PHE A 34 -0.83 0.45 -0.94
C PHE A 34 -1.61 -0.58 -1.77
N GLN A 35 -1.71 -1.82 -1.27
CA GLN A 35 -2.47 -2.90 -1.88
C GLN A 35 -3.95 -2.55 -2.02
N ASN A 36 -4.55 -2.06 -0.94
CA ASN A 36 -5.95 -1.63 -0.94
C ASN A 36 -6.18 -0.49 -1.93
N PHE A 37 -5.30 0.51 -1.96
CA PHE A 37 -5.42 1.65 -2.86
C PHE A 37 -5.33 1.25 -4.34
N VAL A 38 -4.30 0.49 -4.71
CA VAL A 38 -4.06 0.07 -6.10
C VAL A 38 -5.15 -0.89 -6.56
N GLY A 39 -5.53 -1.85 -5.72
CA GLY A 39 -6.60 -2.80 -6.04
C GLY A 39 -7.92 -2.07 -6.27
N GLN A 40 -8.35 -1.24 -5.32
CA GLN A 40 -9.63 -0.55 -5.44
C GLN A 40 -9.66 0.37 -6.67
N THR A 41 -8.60 1.12 -6.93
CA THR A 41 -8.55 2.02 -8.08
C THR A 41 -8.60 1.25 -9.40
N LEU A 42 -7.82 0.19 -9.53
CA LEU A 42 -7.76 -0.63 -10.74
C LEU A 42 -9.09 -1.35 -10.99
N PHE A 43 -9.63 -2.03 -9.98
CA PHE A 43 -10.86 -2.80 -10.13
C PHE A 43 -12.09 -1.92 -10.30
N SER A 44 -12.17 -0.76 -9.62
CA SER A 44 -13.26 0.19 -9.85
C SER A 44 -13.29 0.72 -11.28
N GLN A 45 -12.12 1.04 -11.87
CA GLN A 45 -12.05 1.47 -13.27
C GLN A 45 -12.41 0.35 -14.25
N MET A 46 -11.98 -0.89 -13.96
CA MET A 46 -12.32 -2.06 -14.77
C MET A 46 -13.83 -2.33 -14.75
N ILE A 47 -14.45 -2.35 -13.58
CA ILE A 47 -15.89 -2.59 -13.42
C ILE A 47 -16.70 -1.46 -14.10
N ALA A 48 -16.29 -0.20 -13.91
CA ALA A 48 -16.93 0.94 -14.57
C ALA A 48 -16.84 0.86 -16.10
N SER A 49 -15.69 0.43 -16.63
CA SER A 49 -15.50 0.18 -18.07
C SER A 49 -16.40 -0.97 -18.57
N MET A 50 -16.50 -2.07 -17.83
CA MET A 50 -17.39 -3.17 -18.20
C MET A 50 -18.86 -2.73 -18.24
N ARG A 51 -19.31 -1.89 -17.29
CA ARG A 51 -20.67 -1.35 -17.33
C ARG A 51 -20.87 -0.37 -18.48
N SER A 52 -19.90 0.49 -18.81
CA SER A 52 -20.08 1.47 -19.90
C SER A 52 -20.24 0.80 -21.27
N THR A 53 -19.75 -0.42 -21.43
CA THR A 53 -19.98 -1.24 -22.63
C THR A 53 -21.37 -1.88 -22.70
N GLN A 54 -22.09 -1.99 -21.57
CA GLN A 54 -23.47 -2.47 -21.54
C GLN A 54 -24.41 -1.32 -21.91
N LYS A 55 -25.19 -1.49 -22.99
CA LYS A 55 -26.22 -0.52 -23.38
C LYS A 55 -27.30 -0.44 -22.29
N GLU A 56 -27.78 0.77 -22.03
CA GLU A 56 -28.93 1.01 -21.16
C GLU A 56 -30.11 0.15 -21.64
N SER A 57 -30.53 -0.80 -20.81
CA SER A 57 -31.59 -1.73 -21.17
C SER A 57 -32.91 -0.98 -21.22
N ALA A 58 -33.68 -1.19 -22.29
CA ALA A 58 -35.00 -0.57 -22.50
C ALA A 58 -36.07 -0.94 -21.44
N TYR A 59 -35.73 -1.81 -20.49
CA TYR A 59 -36.62 -2.25 -19.41
C TYR A 59 -36.06 -1.99 -18.00
N PHE A 60 -34.76 -1.73 -17.86
CA PHE A 60 -34.13 -1.32 -16.60
C PHE A 60 -33.91 0.19 -16.64
N HIS A 61 -35.00 0.93 -16.49
CA HIS A 61 -35.00 2.38 -16.31
C HIS A 61 -35.20 2.71 -14.83
N GLY A 62 -34.47 2.05 -13.93
CA GLY A 62 -34.61 2.21 -12.47
C GLY A 62 -34.23 3.60 -11.94
N GLY A 63 -34.03 4.58 -12.82
CA GLY A 63 -33.90 5.99 -12.51
C GLY A 63 -32.68 6.29 -11.62
N GLN A 64 -32.86 7.17 -10.65
CA GLN A 64 -31.80 7.54 -9.70
C GLN A 64 -31.44 6.37 -8.76
N ALA A 65 -32.41 5.54 -8.38
CA ALA A 65 -32.20 4.47 -7.41
C ALA A 65 -31.28 3.38 -7.96
N GLU A 66 -31.47 2.99 -9.23
CA GLU A 66 -30.59 2.05 -9.90
C GLU A 66 -29.17 2.60 -10.05
N ARG A 67 -29.00 3.89 -10.38
CA ARG A 67 -27.66 4.49 -10.45
C ARG A 67 -26.93 4.49 -9.12
N ILE A 68 -27.63 4.74 -8.02
CA ILE A 68 -27.03 4.68 -6.68
C ILE A 68 -26.68 3.23 -6.32
N PHE A 69 -27.59 2.28 -6.59
CA PHE A 69 -27.34 0.86 -6.35
C PHE A 69 -26.14 0.34 -7.15
N GLN A 70 -26.02 0.70 -8.43
CA GLN A 70 -24.88 0.35 -9.27
C GLN A 70 -23.57 0.90 -8.70
N GLY A 71 -23.55 2.15 -8.23
CA GLY A 71 -22.37 2.74 -7.61
C GLY A 71 -21.97 2.03 -6.31
N GLN A 72 -22.93 1.65 -5.47
CA GLN A 72 -22.66 0.90 -4.23
C GLN A 72 -22.21 -0.53 -4.51
N LEU A 73 -22.82 -1.19 -5.50
CA LEU A 73 -22.43 -2.53 -5.93
C LEU A 73 -20.99 -2.55 -6.43
N ASP A 74 -20.61 -1.58 -7.25
CA ASP A 74 -19.24 -1.44 -7.73
C ASP A 74 -18.24 -1.27 -6.60
N GLN A 75 -18.59 -0.46 -5.60
CA GLN A 75 -17.73 -0.22 -4.44
C GLN A 75 -17.45 -1.53 -3.69
N ILE A 76 -18.52 -2.27 -3.36
CA ILE A 76 -18.40 -3.55 -2.65
C ILE A 76 -17.65 -4.58 -3.49
N LEU A 77 -17.96 -4.65 -4.79
CA LEU A 77 -17.31 -5.61 -5.69
C LEU A 77 -15.81 -5.31 -5.84
N SER A 78 -15.45 -4.04 -5.98
CA SER A 78 -14.06 -3.59 -6.05
C SER A 78 -13.30 -3.91 -4.75
N GLU A 79 -13.93 -3.71 -3.60
CA GLU A 79 -13.35 -4.07 -2.29
C GLU A 79 -13.11 -5.58 -2.16
N GLU A 80 -14.08 -6.41 -2.53
CA GLU A 80 -13.94 -7.87 -2.45
C GLU A 80 -12.92 -8.41 -3.47
N MET A 81 -12.90 -7.87 -4.69
CA MET A 81 -11.89 -8.22 -5.69
C MET A 81 -10.48 -7.81 -5.26
N THR A 82 -10.36 -6.66 -4.59
CA THR A 82 -9.11 -6.18 -4.00
C THR A 82 -8.62 -7.14 -2.91
N LYS A 83 -9.47 -7.51 -1.95
CA LYS A 83 -9.11 -8.48 -0.90
C LYS A 83 -8.68 -9.82 -1.48
N ALA A 84 -9.35 -10.28 -2.54
CA ALA A 84 -9.08 -11.60 -3.14
C ALA A 84 -7.80 -11.63 -4.01
N SER A 85 -7.50 -10.55 -4.73
CA SER A 85 -6.52 -10.60 -5.84
C SER A 85 -5.44 -9.52 -5.80
N ALA A 86 -5.53 -8.53 -4.91
CA ALA A 86 -4.60 -7.40 -4.95
C ALA A 86 -3.15 -7.82 -4.65
N SER A 87 -2.90 -8.87 -3.86
CA SER A 87 -1.54 -9.40 -3.61
C SER A 87 -0.77 -9.76 -4.87
N GLN A 88 -1.43 -10.32 -5.88
CA GLN A 88 -0.77 -10.73 -7.11
C GLN A 88 -0.28 -9.54 -7.95
N ILE A 89 -0.95 -8.39 -7.84
CA ILE A 89 -0.69 -7.21 -8.68
C ILE A 89 0.07 -6.13 -7.88
N SER A 90 -0.27 -5.93 -6.62
CA SER A 90 0.28 -4.86 -5.78
C SER A 90 1.65 -5.19 -5.20
N ASP A 91 1.95 -6.46 -4.89
CA ASP A 91 3.23 -6.85 -4.31
C ASP A 91 4.43 -6.56 -5.22
N PRO A 92 4.43 -6.88 -6.53
CA PRO A 92 5.52 -6.49 -7.41
C PRO A 92 5.64 -4.97 -7.55
N MET A 93 4.52 -4.23 -7.58
CA MET A 93 4.54 -2.77 -7.66
C MET A 93 5.09 -2.12 -6.38
N PHE A 94 4.75 -2.66 -5.21
CA PHE A 94 5.25 -2.19 -3.93
C PHE A 94 6.76 -2.44 -3.77
N ARG A 95 7.28 -3.56 -4.30
CA ARG A 95 8.72 -3.83 -4.33
C ARG A 95 9.46 -2.81 -5.20
N LEU A 96 8.93 -2.47 -6.38
CA LEU A 96 9.52 -1.44 -7.25
C LEU A 96 9.49 -0.05 -6.60
N PHE A 97 8.37 0.31 -5.95
CA PHE A 97 8.24 1.57 -5.23
C PHE A 97 9.29 1.72 -4.12
N GLN A 98 9.53 0.65 -3.35
CA GLN A 98 10.57 0.66 -2.32
C GLN A 98 11.99 0.76 -2.89
N LEU A 99 12.28 0.06 -3.99
CA LEU A 99 13.58 0.13 -4.66
C LEU A 99 13.89 1.53 -5.19
N GLN A 100 12.89 2.26 -5.70
CA GLN A 100 13.05 3.65 -6.14
C GLN A 100 13.37 4.58 -4.96
N ARG A 101 12.84 4.31 -3.76
CA ARG A 101 13.02 5.17 -2.58
C ARG A 101 14.38 5.00 -1.89
N SER A 102 15.10 3.92 -2.22
CA SER A 102 16.45 3.64 -1.72
C SER A 102 17.59 4.17 -2.61
N GLN A 103 17.28 4.79 -3.76
CA GLN A 103 18.22 5.57 -4.58
C GLN A 103 18.05 7.06 -4.32
#